data_AF-A0A967C147-F1
#
_entry.id   AF-A0A967C147-F1
#
_cell.length_a   1.000
_cell.length_b   1.000
_cell.length_c   1.000
_cell.angle_alpha   90.00
_cell.angle_beta   90.00
_cell.angle_gamma   90.00
#
_symmetry.space_group_name_H-M   'P 1'
#
loop_
_entity.id
_entity.type
_entity.pdbx_description
1 polymer ?
#
loop_
_entity_poly.entity_id
_entity_poly.type
_entity_poly.pdbx_seq_one_letter_code
_entity_poly.pdbx_strand_id
1 'polypeptide(L)'
;MNRFMVLAWRLGFGPSLNMWPSVGGRILVLVHTGRKSGNHYYTPLNYAPDGDVLYCLVGFGPRTDWFRNVLANPNVCVWLPTGRWSGVAHDATDDPDRNARMRQVLIASGFAAWILGLHPKRMSDEQVAEATHTYRLVRIVKTERLAGPGDLTWVWALPAAKALVWAMRRRRSTPSD
;
A
#
# COMPACT_ATOMS: atom_id res chain seq x y z
N MET A 1 -3.92 -14.10 -2.15
CA MET A 1 -2.78 -13.31 -1.61
C MET A 1 -1.75 -13.11 -2.71
N ASN A 2 -1.44 -11.87 -3.11
CA ASN A 2 -0.42 -11.60 -4.13
C ASN A 2 1.00 -11.69 -3.51
N ARG A 3 1.57 -12.90 -3.51
CA ARG A 3 2.88 -13.18 -2.88
C ARG A 3 4.04 -12.44 -3.53
N PHE A 4 3.97 -12.21 -4.84
CA PHE A 4 4.99 -11.45 -5.59
C PHE A 4 5.09 -10.02 -5.09
N MET A 5 3.95 -9.33 -5.00
CA MET A 5 3.89 -7.95 -4.51
C MET A 5 4.42 -7.83 -3.08
N VAL A 6 4.01 -8.75 -2.19
CA VAL A 6 4.52 -8.78 -0.82
C VAL A 6 6.02 -8.99 -0.78
N LEU A 7 6.57 -9.94 -1.57
CA LEU A 7 8.00 -10.18 -1.62
C LEU A 7 8.78 -8.95 -2.11
N ALA A 8 8.30 -8.27 -3.16
CA ALA A 8 8.92 -7.06 -3.65
C ALA A 8 8.98 -5.96 -2.58
N TRP A 9 7.90 -5.80 -1.80
CA TRP A 9 7.87 -4.90 -0.65
C TRP A 9 8.85 -5.30 0.46
N ARG A 10 8.92 -6.59 0.81
CA ARG A 10 9.88 -7.13 1.79
C ARG A 10 11.33 -6.90 1.39
N LEU A 11 11.62 -6.93 0.09
CA LEU A 11 12.94 -6.65 -0.48
C LEU A 11 13.25 -5.15 -0.63
N GLY A 12 12.33 -4.25 -0.30
CA GLY A 12 12.52 -2.80 -0.33
C GLY A 12 12.12 -2.10 -1.63
N PHE A 13 11.46 -2.79 -2.57
CA PHE A 13 11.04 -2.20 -3.86
C PHE A 13 9.73 -1.39 -3.81
N GLY A 14 9.16 -1.17 -2.61
CA GLY A 14 7.94 -0.37 -2.43
C GLY A 14 7.98 1.01 -3.10
N PRO A 15 9.06 1.81 -2.96
CA PRO A 15 9.24 3.07 -3.67
C PRO A 15 9.24 2.93 -5.19
N SER A 16 9.97 1.97 -5.74
CA SER A 16 10.07 1.74 -7.19
C SER A 16 8.71 1.34 -7.79
N LEU A 17 7.94 0.51 -7.08
CA LEU A 17 6.59 0.12 -7.48
C LEU A 17 5.59 1.29 -7.47
N ASN A 18 5.86 2.31 -6.65
CA ASN A 18 5.06 3.53 -6.54
C ASN A 18 5.67 4.72 -7.29
N MET A 19 6.72 4.50 -8.11
CA MET A 19 7.45 5.59 -8.77
C MET A 19 6.62 6.31 -9.84
N TRP A 20 5.59 5.64 -10.39
CA TRP A 20 4.68 6.22 -11.37
C TRP A 20 3.21 6.07 -10.96
N PRO A 21 2.74 6.81 -9.93
CA PRO A 21 1.41 6.61 -9.36
C PRO A 21 0.25 6.84 -10.34
N SER A 22 0.45 7.71 -11.35
CA SER A 22 -0.55 7.98 -12.38
C SER A 22 -0.78 6.80 -13.32
N VAL A 23 0.19 5.90 -13.45
CA VAL A 23 0.09 4.67 -14.24
C VAL A 23 -0.19 3.51 -13.31
N GLY A 24 0.76 3.18 -12.41
CA GLY A 24 0.74 1.99 -11.55
C GLY A 24 -0.18 2.05 -10.32
N GLY A 25 -0.71 3.23 -10.00
CA GLY A 25 -1.45 3.47 -8.76
C GLY A 25 -0.56 3.65 -7.53
N ARG A 26 -1.19 3.98 -6.40
CA ARG A 26 -0.58 4.06 -5.07
C ARG A 26 -0.91 2.80 -4.30
N ILE A 27 0.10 2.00 -4.04
CA ILE A 27 -0.01 0.72 -3.34
C ILE A 27 0.65 0.83 -1.98
N LEU A 28 0.02 0.26 -0.96
CA LEU A 28 0.60 -0.02 0.35
C LEU A 28 0.49 -1.52 0.66
N VAL A 29 1.24 -2.01 1.64
CA VAL A 29 0.99 -3.34 2.22
C VAL A 29 0.44 -3.18 3.63
N LEU A 30 -0.78 -3.68 3.83
CA LEU A 30 -1.43 -3.75 5.13
C LEU A 30 -1.05 -5.06 5.82
N VAL A 31 -0.44 -4.95 6.99
CA VAL A 31 -0.20 -6.07 7.90
C VAL A 31 -1.30 -6.10 8.95
N HIS A 32 -2.05 -7.20 8.99
CA HIS A 32 -3.17 -7.41 9.92
C HIS A 32 -3.12 -8.81 10.55
N THR A 33 -3.80 -8.96 11.69
CA THR A 33 -3.85 -10.22 12.43
C THR A 33 -5.09 -11.02 12.06
N GLY A 34 -4.93 -12.30 11.76
CA GLY A 34 -6.05 -13.21 11.52
C GLY A 34 -6.92 -13.39 12.74
N ARG A 35 -8.18 -12.97 12.67
CA ARG A 35 -9.15 -13.04 13.79
C ARG A 35 -9.36 -14.45 14.37
N LYS A 36 -9.08 -15.50 13.56
CA LYS A 36 -9.20 -16.91 13.98
C LYS A 36 -7.85 -17.57 14.25
N SER A 37 -6.82 -17.22 13.48
CA SER A 37 -5.53 -17.91 13.49
C SER A 37 -4.46 -17.20 14.32
N GLY A 38 -4.63 -15.91 14.65
CA GLY A 38 -3.59 -15.09 15.27
C GLY A 38 -2.40 -14.75 14.35
N ASN A 39 -2.35 -15.31 13.14
CA ASN A 39 -1.24 -15.11 12.22
C ASN A 39 -1.23 -13.70 11.61
N HIS A 40 -0.04 -13.20 11.29
CA HIS A 40 0.12 -11.96 10.54
C HIS A 40 -0.03 -12.21 9.04
N TYR A 41 -0.86 -11.38 8.40
CA TYR A 41 -1.13 -11.43 6.97
C TYR A 41 -0.76 -10.11 6.30
N TYR A 42 -0.25 -10.18 5.08
CA TYR A 42 0.26 -9.04 4.31
C TYR A 42 -0.61 -8.82 3.09
N THR A 43 -1.45 -7.80 3.08
CA THR A 43 -2.41 -7.53 2.02
C THR A 43 -2.04 -6.25 1.26
N PRO A 44 -1.59 -6.35 0.00
CA PRO A 44 -1.40 -5.17 -0.84
C PRO A 44 -2.74 -4.51 -1.14
N LEU A 45 -2.83 -3.20 -0.94
CA LEU A 45 -4.04 -2.40 -1.16
C LEU A 45 -3.69 -1.12 -1.92
N ASN A 46 -4.61 -0.66 -2.77
CA ASN A 46 -4.56 0.71 -3.27
C ASN A 46 -5.07 1.68 -2.19
N TYR A 47 -4.46 2.86 -2.12
CA TYR A 47 -4.82 3.84 -1.09
C TYR A 47 -4.80 5.28 -1.58
N ALA A 48 -5.57 6.14 -0.91
CA ALA A 48 -5.47 7.59 -1.01
C ALA A 48 -5.07 8.18 0.36
N PRO A 49 -3.97 8.96 0.45
CA PRO A 49 -3.61 9.66 1.66
C PRO A 49 -4.42 10.95 1.83
N ASP A 50 -4.78 11.27 3.06
CA ASP A 50 -5.32 12.55 3.51
C ASP A 50 -4.66 12.91 4.85
N GLY A 51 -3.60 13.72 4.81
CA GLY A 51 -2.74 14.00 5.97
C GLY A 51 -2.16 12.72 6.59
N ASP A 52 -2.54 12.44 7.84
CA ASP A 52 -2.14 11.24 8.57
C ASP A 52 -3.10 10.05 8.41
N VAL A 53 -4.18 10.23 7.65
CA VAL A 53 -5.16 9.20 7.35
C VAL A 53 -4.87 8.56 5.99
N LEU A 54 -5.04 7.25 5.91
CA LEU A 54 -4.97 6.49 4.67
C LEU A 54 -6.35 5.86 4.42
N TYR A 55 -6.93 6.13 3.26
CA TYR A 55 -8.17 5.53 2.82
C TYR A 55 -7.92 4.36 1.88
N CYS A 56 -8.56 3.22 2.15
CA CYS A 56 -8.48 2.00 1.36
C CYS A 56 -9.88 1.50 1.00
N LEU A 57 -10.02 0.84 -0.16
CA LEU A 57 -11.29 0.24 -0.57
C LEU A 57 -11.31 -1.27 -0.37
N VAL A 58 -12.47 -1.76 0.05
CA VAL A 58 -12.81 -3.18 0.10
C VAL A 58 -13.68 -3.53 -1.10
N GLY A 59 -13.04 -3.80 -2.25
CA GLY A 59 -13.74 -4.01 -3.52
C GLY A 59 -14.63 -5.27 -3.58
N PHE A 60 -14.36 -6.28 -2.75
CA PHE A 60 -15.17 -7.51 -2.68
C PHE A 60 -16.22 -7.50 -1.55
N GLY A 61 -16.46 -6.32 -0.98
CA GLY A 61 -17.49 -6.10 0.04
C GLY A 61 -17.16 -6.65 1.44
N PRO A 62 -18.14 -6.67 2.35
CA PRO A 62 -17.92 -6.85 3.80
C PRO A 62 -17.46 -8.27 4.19
N ARG A 63 -17.56 -9.25 3.30
CA ARG A 63 -17.11 -10.63 3.56
C ARG A 63 -15.61 -10.81 3.38
N THR A 64 -14.91 -9.80 2.86
CA THR A 64 -13.46 -9.83 2.62
C THR A 64 -12.69 -10.13 3.91
N ASP A 65 -11.83 -11.15 3.89
CA ASP A 65 -11.19 -11.64 5.12
C ASP A 65 -10.29 -10.61 5.80
N TRP A 66 -9.48 -9.85 5.04
CA TRP A 66 -8.63 -8.82 5.64
C TRP A 66 -9.47 -7.73 6.32
N PHE A 67 -10.62 -7.38 5.73
CA PHE A 67 -11.54 -6.40 6.30
C PHE A 67 -12.13 -6.92 7.62
N ARG A 68 -12.61 -8.17 7.65
CA ARG A 68 -13.10 -8.81 8.89
C ARG A 68 -12.02 -8.96 9.95
N ASN A 69 -10.76 -9.13 9.54
CA ASN A 69 -9.63 -9.18 10.46
C ASN A 69 -9.38 -7.82 11.11
N VAL A 70 -9.35 -6.73 10.34
CA VAL A 70 -9.13 -5.39 10.91
C VAL A 70 -10.31 -4.91 11.76
N LEU A 71 -11.54 -5.33 11.46
CA LEU A 71 -12.68 -5.06 12.34
C LEU A 71 -12.56 -5.77 13.70
N ALA A 72 -11.94 -6.95 13.73
CA ALA A 72 -11.73 -7.71 14.97
C ALA A 72 -10.50 -7.22 15.76
N ASN A 73 -9.44 -6.80 15.06
CA ASN A 73 -8.27 -6.16 15.66
C ASN A 73 -7.85 -4.96 14.79
N PRO A 74 -8.18 -3.73 15.22
CA PRO A 74 -7.93 -2.53 14.42
C PRO A 74 -6.47 -2.10 14.41
N ASN A 75 -5.62 -2.65 15.29
CA ASN A 75 -4.19 -2.33 15.33
C ASN A 75 -3.49 -3.01 14.16
N VAL A 76 -2.96 -2.19 13.25
CA VAL A 76 -2.35 -2.64 12.00
C VAL A 76 -0.97 -2.01 11.81
N CYS A 77 -0.17 -2.62 10.93
CA CYS A 77 1.03 -1.98 10.41
C CYS A 77 0.85 -1.74 8.92
N VAL A 78 1.14 -0.53 8.45
CA VAL A 78 1.11 -0.17 7.04
C VAL A 78 2.51 0.07 6.53
N TRP A 79 2.81 -0.54 5.39
CA TRP A 79 4.06 -0.34 4.69
C TRP A 79 3.77 0.64 3.56
N LEU A 80 4.34 1.84 3.66
CA LEU A 80 4.27 2.89 2.67
C LEU A 80 5.61 3.03 1.95
N PRO A 81 5.64 3.65 0.76
CA PRO A 81 6.90 3.95 0.06
C PRO A 81 7.88 4.75 0.94
N THR A 82 7.37 5.56 1.86
CA THR A 82 8.16 6.42 2.75
C THR A 82 8.58 5.73 4.06
N GLY A 83 8.15 4.49 4.28
CA GLY A 83 8.50 3.70 5.47
C GLY A 83 7.29 2.97 6.07
N ARG A 84 7.53 2.35 7.21
CA ARG A 84 6.51 1.58 7.93
C ARG A 84 5.91 2.41 9.05
N TRP A 85 4.62 2.21 9.28
CA TRP A 85 3.88 2.89 10.34
C TRP A 85 2.98 1.89 11.07
N SER A 86 2.83 2.08 12.37
CA SER A 86 1.68 1.57 13.11
C SER A 86 0.48 2.44 12.78
N GLY A 87 -0.72 1.86 12.88
CA GLY A 87 -1.95 2.61 12.70
C GLY A 87 -3.16 1.87 13.25
N VAL A 88 -4.27 2.59 13.30
CA VAL A 88 -5.56 2.06 13.74
C VAL A 88 -6.55 2.14 12.58
N ALA A 89 -7.09 0.98 12.19
CA ALA A 89 -8.03 0.85 11.10
C ALA A 89 -9.48 0.88 11.59
N HIS A 90 -10.34 1.61 10.87
CA HIS A 90 -11.77 1.68 11.14
C HIS A 90 -12.56 1.54 9.84
N ASP A 91 -13.76 0.95 9.93
CA ASP A 91 -14.77 1.12 8.89
C ASP A 91 -15.14 2.61 8.82
N ALA A 92 -15.13 3.14 7.60
CA ALA A 92 -15.52 4.50 7.28
C ALA A 92 -16.60 4.49 6.19
N THR A 93 -17.35 3.39 6.06
CA THR A 93 -18.43 3.27 5.08
C THR A 93 -19.60 4.22 5.38
N ASP A 94 -19.72 4.70 6.62
CA ASP A 94 -20.70 5.70 7.07
C ASP A 94 -20.18 7.14 7.00
N ASP A 95 -18.97 7.36 6.48
CA ASP A 95 -18.38 8.69 6.30
C ASP A 95 -19.27 9.57 5.40
N PRO A 96 -19.65 10.80 5.79
CA PRO A 96 -20.45 11.70 4.96
C PRO A 96 -19.84 11.97 3.59
N ASP A 97 -18.51 11.97 3.49
CA ASP A 97 -17.76 12.19 2.25
C ASP A 97 -17.39 10.87 1.54
N ARG A 98 -18.00 9.74 1.94
CA ARG A 98 -17.67 8.38 1.43
C ARG A 98 -17.43 8.37 -0.07
N ASN A 99 -18.35 8.89 -0.88
CA ASN A 99 -18.23 8.82 -2.34
C ASN A 99 -17.04 9.62 -2.87
N ALA A 100 -16.75 10.79 -2.29
CA ALA A 100 -15.57 11.58 -2.63
C ALA A 100 -14.27 10.84 -2.26
N ARG A 101 -14.22 10.23 -1.07
CA ARG A 101 -13.06 9.40 -0.64
C ARG A 101 -12.90 8.17 -1.52
N MET A 102 -14.00 7.49 -1.88
CA MET A 102 -13.96 6.35 -2.80
C MET A 102 -13.42 6.76 -4.18
N ARG A 103 -13.90 7.88 -4.73
CA ARG A 103 -13.39 8.45 -5.99
C ARG A 103 -11.89 8.73 -5.89
N GLN A 104 -11.41 9.31 -4.78
CA GLN A 104 -9.97 9.55 -4.56
C GLN A 104 -9.17 8.26 -4.57
N VAL A 105 -9.63 7.20 -3.89
CA VAL A 105 -8.92 5.90 -3.89
C VAL A 105 -8.96 5.25 -5.27
N LEU A 106 -10.08 5.33 -6.00
CA LEU A 106 -10.19 4.81 -7.36
C LEU A 106 -9.23 5.56 -8.32
N ILE A 107 -9.14 6.89 -8.22
CA ILE A 107 -8.17 7.68 -8.98
C ILE A 107 -6.74 7.27 -8.62
N ALA A 108 -6.47 7.12 -7.32
CA ALA A 108 -5.16 6.69 -6.82
C ALA A 108 -4.83 5.25 -7.18
N SER A 109 -5.82 4.42 -7.55
CA SER A 109 -5.61 3.04 -7.99
C SER A 109 -5.04 2.94 -9.42
N GLY A 110 -4.96 4.06 -10.16
CA GLY A 110 -4.37 4.10 -11.50
C GLY A 110 -5.04 3.12 -12.46
N PHE A 111 -4.22 2.38 -13.23
CA PHE A 111 -4.71 1.42 -14.21
C PHE A 111 -5.58 0.30 -13.62
N ALA A 112 -5.42 -0.01 -12.32
CA ALA A 112 -6.19 -1.09 -11.68
C ALA A 112 -7.69 -0.79 -11.67
N ALA A 113 -8.08 0.49 -11.50
CA ALA A 113 -9.49 0.89 -11.62
C ALA A 113 -10.01 0.67 -13.05
N TRP A 114 -9.20 0.97 -14.07
CA TRP A 114 -9.58 0.81 -15.47
C TRP A 114 -9.77 -0.65 -15.88
N ILE A 115 -8.93 -1.56 -15.37
CA ILE A 115 -9.09 -3.01 -15.59
C ILE A 115 -10.44 -3.50 -15.05
N LEU A 116 -10.94 -2.89 -13.98
CA LEU A 116 -12.26 -3.18 -13.41
C LEU A 116 -13.40 -2.42 -14.13
N GLY A 117 -13.12 -1.73 -15.23
CA GLY A 117 -14.10 -0.93 -15.98
C GLY A 117 -14.45 0.41 -15.36
N LEU A 118 -13.73 0.84 -14.32
CA LEU A 118 -14.01 2.07 -13.59
C LEU A 118 -13.13 3.22 -14.12
N HIS A 119 -13.77 4.29 -14.59
CA HIS A 119 -13.09 5.50 -15.05
C HIS A 119 -13.45 6.70 -14.17
N PRO A 120 -12.95 6.76 -12.92
CA PRO A 120 -13.45 7.67 -11.88
C PRO A 120 -13.31 9.17 -12.20
N LYS A 121 -12.40 9.55 -13.11
CA LYS A 121 -12.26 10.95 -13.58
C LYS A 121 -13.35 11.38 -14.57
N ARG A 122 -14.02 10.41 -15.22
CA ARG A 122 -15.05 10.65 -16.24
C ARG A 122 -16.46 10.31 -15.74
N MET A 123 -16.56 9.69 -14.56
CA MET A 123 -17.83 9.29 -13.97
C MET A 123 -18.46 10.44 -13.17
N SER A 124 -19.78 10.58 -13.22
CA SER A 124 -20.54 11.41 -12.28
C SER A 124 -20.51 10.83 -10.86
N ASP A 125 -20.91 11.61 -9.86
CA ASP A 125 -20.93 11.13 -8.48
C ASP A 125 -21.92 9.98 -8.27
N GLU A 126 -23.07 10.01 -8.95
CA GLU A 126 -24.06 8.93 -8.95
C GLU A 126 -23.48 7.66 -9.56
N GLN A 127 -22.75 7.77 -10.68
CA GLN A 127 -22.12 6.62 -11.32
C GLN A 127 -21.04 5.98 -10.42
N VAL A 128 -20.26 6.80 -9.69
CA VAL A 128 -19.30 6.28 -8.72
C VAL A 128 -20.01 5.61 -7.56
N ALA A 129 -21.08 6.22 -7.04
CA ALA A 129 -21.88 5.65 -5.95
C ALA A 129 -22.47 4.28 -6.34
N GLU A 130 -23.06 4.20 -7.53
CA GLU A 130 -23.62 2.96 -8.07
C GLU A 130 -22.54 1.89 -8.27
N ALA A 131 -21.42 2.24 -8.91
CA ALA A 131 -20.35 1.28 -9.15
C ALA A 131 -19.67 0.78 -7.87
N THR A 132 -19.78 1.53 -6.76
CA THR A 132 -19.14 1.22 -5.48
C THR A 132 -20.14 0.91 -4.36
N HIS A 133 -21.41 0.68 -4.65
CA HIS A 133 -22.44 0.45 -3.62
C HIS A 133 -22.13 -0.78 -2.73
N THR A 134 -21.51 -1.81 -3.31
CA THR A 134 -21.07 -3.00 -2.55
C THR A 134 -19.75 -2.81 -1.81
N TYR A 135 -18.98 -1.77 -2.16
CA TYR A 135 -17.65 -1.56 -1.60
C TYR A 135 -17.77 -1.04 -0.17
N ARG A 136 -16.74 -1.32 0.63
CA ARG A 136 -16.54 -0.68 1.94
C ARG A 136 -15.35 0.27 1.88
N LEU A 137 -15.41 1.30 2.71
CA LEU A 137 -14.30 2.25 2.89
C LEU A 137 -13.64 1.96 4.23
N VAL A 138 -12.32 1.87 4.23
CA VAL A 138 -11.53 1.74 5.46
C VAL A 138 -10.66 2.97 5.59
N ARG A 139 -10.69 3.61 6.76
CA ARG A 139 -9.73 4.65 7.13
C ARG A 139 -8.70 4.06 8.09
N ILE A 140 -7.43 4.38 7.87
CA ILE A 140 -6.32 3.97 8.74
C ILE A 140 -5.62 5.23 9.21
N VAL A 141 -5.67 5.50 10.51
CA VAL A 141 -4.96 6.64 11.11
C VAL A 141 -3.55 6.18 11.47
N LYS A 142 -2.52 6.80 10.89
CA LYS A 142 -1.13 6.54 11.28
C LYS A 142 -0.90 7.02 12.72
N THR A 143 -0.18 6.23 13.50
CA THR A 143 0.15 6.57 14.89
C THR A 143 1.65 6.80 15.05
N GLU A 144 2.45 5.74 14.92
CA GLU A 144 3.89 5.78 15.16
C GLU A 144 4.66 5.31 13.92
N ARG A 145 5.79 5.95 13.63
CA ARG A 145 6.71 5.50 12.59
C ARG A 145 7.55 4.33 13.11
N LEU A 146 7.53 3.23 12.38
CA LEU A 146 8.30 2.04 12.71
C LEU A 146 9.67 2.07 12.05
N ALA A 147 10.65 1.45 12.71
CA ALA A 147 12.02 1.35 12.23
C ALA A 147 12.17 0.37 11.05
N GLY A 148 13.15 0.67 10.19
CA GLY A 148 13.64 -0.22 9.15
C GLY A 148 12.80 -0.21 7.85
N PRO A 149 13.44 -0.39 6.68
CA PRO A 149 12.74 -0.72 5.45
C PRO A 149 12.18 -2.15 5.50
N GLY A 150 11.74 -2.71 4.37
CA GLY A 150 11.20 -4.07 4.32
C GLY A 150 12.04 -5.08 5.10
N ASP A 151 11.39 -6.01 5.79
CA ASP A 151 12.04 -6.94 6.74
C ASP A 151 13.08 -7.90 6.12
N LEU A 152 13.22 -7.91 4.79
CA LEU A 152 14.22 -8.70 4.05
C LEU A 152 15.29 -7.86 3.36
N THR A 153 15.39 -6.54 3.57
CA THR A 153 16.39 -5.71 2.87
C THR A 153 17.85 -6.05 3.19
N TRP A 154 18.11 -6.76 4.30
CA TRP A 154 19.44 -7.19 4.69
C TRP A 154 20.14 -8.06 3.62
N VAL A 155 19.37 -8.72 2.75
CA VAL A 155 19.91 -9.54 1.65
C VAL A 155 20.81 -8.73 0.69
N TRP A 156 20.65 -7.40 0.66
CA TRP A 156 21.45 -6.51 -0.17
C TRP A 156 22.81 -6.11 0.44
N ALA A 157 23.08 -6.43 1.70
CA ALA A 157 24.31 -6.03 2.37
C ALA A 157 25.58 -6.55 1.65
N LEU A 158 25.59 -7.83 1.27
CA LEU A 158 26.73 -8.43 0.58
C LEU A 158 26.91 -7.93 -0.87
N PRO A 159 25.86 -7.86 -1.73
CA PRO A 159 25.97 -7.22 -3.04
C PRO A 159 26.44 -5.76 -2.97
N ALA A 160 25.92 -4.97 -2.03
CA ALA A 160 26.31 -3.57 -1.85
C ALA A 160 27.79 -3.44 -1.46
N ALA A 161 28.27 -4.28 -0.53
CA ALA A 161 29.68 -4.32 -0.15
C ALA A 161 30.59 -4.67 -1.34
N LYS A 162 30.21 -5.66 -2.16
CA LYS A 162 30.96 -6.03 -3.37
C LYS A 162 31.00 -4.90 -4.41
N ALA A 163 29.87 -4.25 -4.66
CA ALA A 163 29.77 -3.12 -5.58
C ALA A 163 30.65 -1.94 -5.11
N LEU A 164 30.66 -1.65 -3.80
CA LEU A 164 31.52 -0.62 -3.22
C LEU A 164 33.00 -0.94 -3.42
N VAL A 165 33.44 -2.16 -3.09
CA VAL A 165 34.83 -2.60 -3.31
C VAL A 165 35.22 -2.48 -4.78
N TRP A 166 34.35 -2.90 -5.70
CA TRP A 166 34.59 -2.78 -7.13
C TRP A 166 34.70 -1.32 -7.60
N ALA A 167 33.81 -0.43 -7.13
CA ALA A 167 33.84 0.99 -7.45
C ALA A 167 35.11 1.68 -6.92
N MET A 168 35.56 1.33 -5.71
CA MET A 168 36.82 1.83 -5.14
C MET A 168 38.03 1.37 -5.95
N ARG A 169 38.03 0.14 -6.47
CA ARG A 169 39.10 -0.38 -7.34
C ARG A 169 39.16 0.36 -8.68
N ARG A 170 38.00 0.66 -9.30
CA ARG A 170 37.91 1.47 -10.54
C ARG A 170 38.40 2.91 -10.37
N ARG A 171 38.07 3.57 -9.25
CA ARG A 171 38.54 4.95 -9.00
C ARG A 171 40.06 5.06 -8.84
N ARG A 172 40.73 4.00 -8.39
CA ARG A 172 42.20 3.96 -8.26
C ARG A 172 42.94 3.74 -9.59
N SER A 173 42.21 3.46 -10.67
CA SER A 173 42.77 3.10 -11.98
C SER A 173 42.58 4.19 -13.05
N THR A 174 42.18 5.41 -12.65
CA THR A 174 42.22 6.60 -13.53
C THR A 174 43.62 7.24 -13.41
N PRO A 175 44.44 7.27 -14.48
CA PRO A 175 45.76 7.89 -14.43
C PRO A 175 45.63 9.41 -14.29
N SER A 176 46.51 10.01 -13.51
CA SER A 176 46.81 11.45 -13.55
C SER A 176 47.62 11.75 -14.81
N ASP A 177 47.07 12.59 -15.70
CA ASP A 177 47.79 13.20 -16.83
C ASP A 177 48.90 14.14 -16.34
#